data_AF-A0A4Q4S9I4-F1
#
_entry.id   AF-A0A4Q4S9I4-F1
#
_cell.length_a   1.000
_cell.length_b   1.000
_cell.length_c   1.000
_cell.angle_alpha   90.00
_cell.angle_beta   90.00
_cell.angle_gamma   90.00
#
_symmetry.space_group_name_H-M   'P 1'
#
loop_
_entity.id
_entity.type
_entity.pdbx_description
1 polymer ?
#
loop_
_entity_poly.entity_id
_entity_poly.type
_entity_poly.pdbx_seq_one_letter_code
_entity_poly.pdbx_strand_id
1 'polypeptide(L)'
;MLEKFDIDYVLLEGHSSIAPQLGASVGLLPTGLRILDQLGCYDEIEKTVGNAHYKACMSLFGGKSWVDPEDKTICQKLEERIGYPQIFIDRQVALQILYNNLKSKERVLTNKRVCRVEHESEGVKVCTKDGSTYTGDFVVGADGVHSAVRKEMWRIADEDGLKVFKFDPLRDLQCESKCIFGISKRPSGLTASPLRLNAFFKDCNYLVISAPEDRTYWFLITETPKAFGKDIPRYTKEDEQALVERHLQDRITDKVTFEDLYANRLQTTLVHPLSAQGANTAIETAAVLTNTLLTAVQAKEPGKSFTEHDIVSIFTEVQAAQFNRAVAAVNQGRMMNSITVKETLRSRMFINYFFPRFGQGMIFKTWVNSTLSGPLINNLPVPARYVSAVGRYADAYSGRWRSLWSLIPMSVGMVAVLLSTVRARELP
;
A
#
# COMPACT_ATOMS: atom_id res chain seq x y z
N MET A 1 6.35 14.71 7.90
CA MET A 1 7.54 14.94 7.05
C MET A 1 7.86 16.43 6.99
N LEU A 2 6.96 17.28 6.49
CA LEU A 2 7.13 18.74 6.44
C LEU A 2 7.60 19.37 7.76
N GLU A 3 6.99 19.00 8.89
CA GLU A 3 7.38 19.45 10.24
C GLU A 3 8.87 19.24 10.58
N LYS A 4 9.53 18.20 10.04
CA LYS A 4 10.95 17.93 10.31
C LYS A 4 11.87 19.00 9.72
N PHE A 5 11.36 19.82 8.80
CA PHE A 5 12.12 20.82 8.07
C PHE A 5 11.50 22.22 8.18
N ASP A 6 10.62 22.42 9.17
CA ASP A 6 9.95 23.71 9.42
C ASP A 6 9.22 24.27 8.20
N ILE A 7 8.74 23.39 7.31
CA ILE A 7 7.87 23.79 6.20
C ILE A 7 6.47 24.00 6.77
N ASP A 8 5.91 25.19 6.58
CA ASP A 8 4.58 25.53 7.09
C ASP A 8 3.48 24.69 6.43
N TYR A 9 2.48 24.29 7.21
CA TYR A 9 1.37 23.47 6.73
C TYR A 9 0.15 23.54 7.64
N VAL A 10 -1.02 23.32 7.05
CA VAL A 10 -2.25 22.98 7.76
C VAL A 10 -2.83 21.68 7.18
N LEU A 11 -3.24 20.75 8.05
CA LEU A 11 -3.87 19.49 7.65
C LEU A 11 -5.36 19.57 7.95
N LEU A 12 -6.18 19.42 6.91
CA LEU A 12 -7.64 19.43 7.01
C LEU A 12 -8.19 17.99 6.93
N GLU A 13 -8.58 17.42 8.07
CA GLU A 13 -9.16 16.09 8.18
C GLU A 13 -10.69 16.19 8.17
N GLY A 14 -11.34 15.49 7.24
CA GLY A 14 -12.79 15.51 7.07
C GLY A 14 -13.58 14.67 8.07
N HIS A 15 -12.92 13.81 8.84
CA HIS A 15 -13.48 13.07 9.97
C HIS A 15 -13.35 13.86 11.27
N SER A 16 -14.18 13.50 12.26
CA SER A 16 -14.14 14.07 13.61
C SER A 16 -12.99 13.52 14.47
N SER A 17 -12.35 12.42 14.03
CA SER A 17 -11.24 11.77 14.70
C SER A 17 -10.14 11.44 13.68
N ILE A 18 -8.87 11.55 14.08
CA ILE A 18 -7.69 11.33 13.23
C ILE A 18 -7.45 9.86 12.91
N ALA A 19 -7.79 8.97 13.86
CA ALA A 19 -7.63 7.53 13.71
C ALA A 19 -8.96 6.85 14.02
N PRO A 20 -9.97 7.00 13.15
CA PRO A 20 -11.24 6.32 13.33
C PRO A 20 -11.08 4.83 12.93
N GLN A 21 -11.84 3.95 13.57
CA GLN A 21 -11.80 2.51 13.30
C GLN A 21 -12.58 2.16 12.01
N LEU A 22 -12.16 2.69 10.87
CA LEU A 22 -12.86 2.58 9.58
C LEU A 22 -12.21 1.58 8.60
N GLY A 23 -11.14 0.90 9.00
CA GLY A 23 -10.38 0.01 8.13
C GLY A 23 -9.78 -1.20 8.85
N ALA A 24 -9.29 -2.14 8.05
CA ALA A 24 -8.61 -3.35 8.49
C ALA A 24 -7.16 -3.08 8.94
N SER A 25 -6.32 -4.11 8.86
CA SER A 25 -4.88 -3.98 8.82
C SER A 25 -4.34 -3.31 7.55
N VAL A 26 -3.17 -2.69 7.67
CA VAL A 26 -2.30 -2.29 6.56
C VAL A 26 -1.03 -3.13 6.58
N GLY A 27 -0.61 -3.60 5.39
CA GLY A 27 0.68 -4.26 5.20
C GLY A 27 1.77 -3.24 4.88
N LEU A 28 2.70 -3.05 5.81
CA LEU A 28 3.86 -2.18 5.65
C LEU A 28 5.06 -3.01 5.15
N LEU A 29 5.66 -2.55 4.06
CA LEU A 29 6.84 -3.15 3.46
C LEU A 29 8.12 -2.47 3.96
N PRO A 30 9.29 -3.14 3.84
CA PRO A 30 10.56 -2.56 4.26
C PRO A 30 10.87 -1.16 3.69
N THR A 31 10.44 -0.83 2.46
CA THR A 31 10.57 0.52 1.90
C THR A 31 9.90 1.58 2.76
N GLY A 32 8.61 1.35 3.08
CA GLY A 32 7.81 2.24 3.89
C GLY A 32 8.27 2.27 5.33
N LEU A 33 8.59 1.12 5.93
CA LEU A 33 9.08 1.04 7.31
C LEU A 33 10.38 1.83 7.49
N ARG A 34 11.29 1.78 6.52
CA ARG A 34 12.52 2.57 6.53
C ARG A 34 12.27 4.09 6.52
N ILE A 35 11.29 4.55 5.77
CA ILE A 35 10.88 5.97 5.77
C ILE A 35 10.22 6.34 7.10
N LEU A 36 9.39 5.44 7.65
CA LEU A 36 8.76 5.63 8.96
C LEU A 36 9.78 5.64 10.11
N ASP A 37 10.89 4.90 9.98
CA ASP A 37 12.02 4.95 10.92
C ASP A 37 12.73 6.31 10.87
N GLN A 38 12.98 6.88 9.68
CA GLN A 38 13.51 8.25 9.57
C GLN A 38 12.63 9.30 10.28
N LEU A 39 11.33 9.03 10.39
CA LEU A 39 10.39 9.90 11.10
C LEU A 39 10.33 9.65 12.61
N GLY A 40 10.87 8.53 13.10
CA GLY A 40 10.82 8.10 14.49
C GLY A 40 9.57 7.26 14.84
N CYS A 41 8.88 6.71 13.85
CA CYS A 41 7.64 5.95 14.06
C CYS A 41 7.87 4.43 14.17
N TYR A 42 9.00 3.92 13.69
CA TYR A 42 9.20 2.48 13.51
C TYR A 42 9.23 1.70 14.84
N ASP A 43 9.93 2.20 15.86
CA ASP A 43 10.08 1.47 17.12
C ASP A 43 8.73 1.21 17.82
N GLU A 44 7.81 2.18 17.81
CA GLU A 44 6.46 1.98 18.35
C GLU A 44 5.60 1.06 17.46
N ILE A 45 5.80 1.07 16.13
CA ILE A 45 5.16 0.10 15.21
C ILE A 45 5.63 -1.32 15.52
N GLU A 46 6.95 -1.52 15.62
CA GLU A 46 7.59 -2.82 15.92
C GLU A 46 7.10 -3.36 17.27
N LYS A 47 7.10 -2.52 18.31
CA LYS A 47 6.59 -2.86 19.63
C LYS A 47 5.11 -3.23 19.63
N THR A 48 4.28 -2.48 18.91
CA THR A 48 2.83 -2.73 18.80
C THR A 48 2.54 -4.07 18.13
N VAL A 49 3.28 -4.38 17.08
CA VAL A 49 3.07 -5.60 16.27
C VAL A 49 3.65 -6.83 16.95
N GLY A 50 4.75 -6.65 17.69
CA GLY A 50 5.48 -7.76 18.29
C GLY A 50 6.13 -8.64 17.22
N ASN A 51 5.95 -9.95 17.34
CA ASN A 51 6.62 -10.89 16.44
C ASN A 51 5.98 -10.91 15.04
N ALA A 52 6.63 -10.25 14.07
CA ALA A 52 6.23 -10.20 12.67
C ALA A 52 6.90 -11.28 11.79
N HIS A 53 7.47 -12.33 12.37
CA HIS A 53 8.15 -13.41 11.63
C HIS A 53 7.16 -14.46 11.13
N TYR A 54 6.30 -14.06 10.20
CA TYR A 54 5.21 -14.89 9.70
C TYR A 54 5.71 -16.12 8.93
N LYS A 55 5.38 -17.32 9.41
CA LYS A 55 5.57 -18.56 8.64
C LYS A 55 4.57 -18.58 7.48
N ALA A 56 5.07 -18.76 6.26
CA ALA A 56 4.21 -18.81 5.08
C ALA A 56 3.59 -20.21 4.92
N CYS A 57 2.26 -20.25 4.83
CA CYS A 57 1.48 -21.45 4.59
C CYS A 57 0.50 -21.23 3.44
N MET A 58 0.11 -22.29 2.76
CA MET A 58 -0.90 -22.26 1.73
C MET A 58 -1.82 -23.48 1.79
N SER A 59 -3.12 -23.28 1.63
CA SER A 59 -4.04 -24.31 1.14
C SER A 59 -4.14 -24.14 -0.37
N LEU A 60 -3.47 -25.03 -1.10
CA LEU A 60 -3.40 -25.02 -2.56
C LEU A 60 -4.76 -25.37 -3.17
N PHE A 61 -4.93 -25.11 -4.47
CA PHE A 61 -6.12 -25.58 -5.16
C PHE A 61 -6.28 -27.09 -5.02
N GLY A 62 -7.49 -27.54 -4.66
CA GLY A 62 -7.78 -28.93 -4.34
C GLY A 62 -7.51 -29.32 -2.88
N GLY A 63 -7.21 -28.36 -2.00
CA GLY A 63 -7.12 -28.57 -0.55
C GLY A 63 -5.79 -29.14 -0.05
N LYS A 64 -4.78 -29.26 -0.91
CA LYS A 64 -3.45 -29.72 -0.49
C LYS A 64 -2.75 -28.62 0.32
N SER A 65 -2.33 -28.93 1.53
CA SER A 65 -1.54 -28.00 2.35
C SER A 65 -0.08 -27.93 1.90
N TRP A 66 0.47 -26.73 1.95
CA TRP A 66 1.89 -26.44 1.79
C TRP A 66 2.35 -25.51 2.92
N VAL A 67 3.54 -25.76 3.44
CA VAL A 67 4.21 -24.94 4.43
C VAL A 67 5.60 -24.64 3.91
N ASP A 68 6.05 -23.39 4.06
CA ASP A 68 7.41 -22.99 3.70
C ASP A 68 8.42 -23.88 4.43
N PRO A 69 9.24 -24.67 3.71
CA PRO A 69 10.16 -25.62 4.34
C PRO A 69 11.34 -24.92 5.04
N GLU A 70 11.57 -23.63 4.77
CA GLU A 70 12.69 -22.87 5.32
C GLU A 70 12.50 -22.58 6.82
N ASP A 71 13.52 -22.82 7.64
CA ASP A 71 13.47 -22.50 9.07
C ASP A 71 13.28 -21.00 9.31
N LYS A 72 14.05 -20.18 8.58
CA LYS A 72 13.91 -18.73 8.60
C LYS A 72 12.83 -18.28 7.64
N THR A 73 11.85 -17.56 8.17
CA THR A 73 10.79 -16.92 7.39
C THR A 73 11.36 -15.84 6.47
N ILE A 74 10.62 -15.49 5.41
CA ILE A 74 10.98 -14.34 4.56
C ILE A 74 11.16 -13.08 5.41
N CYS A 75 10.27 -12.83 6.38
CA CYS A 75 10.31 -11.61 7.18
C CYS A 75 11.63 -11.50 7.95
N GLN A 76 12.10 -12.61 8.53
CA GLN A 76 13.44 -12.69 9.15
C GLN A 76 14.56 -12.45 8.14
N LYS A 77 14.49 -13.10 6.97
CA LYS A 77 15.48 -12.91 5.90
C LYS A 77 15.55 -11.45 5.44
N LEU A 78 14.42 -10.75 5.32
CA LEU A 78 14.37 -9.32 4.98
C LEU A 78 15.01 -8.48 6.08
N GLU A 79 14.65 -8.73 7.33
CA GLU A 79 15.19 -8.00 8.47
C GLU A 79 16.71 -8.16 8.57
N GLU A 80 17.23 -9.37 8.34
CA GLU A 80 18.67 -9.62 8.25
C GLU A 80 19.32 -8.89 7.06
N ARG A 81 18.64 -8.81 5.91
CA ARG A 81 19.17 -8.30 4.65
C ARG A 81 19.15 -6.78 4.52
N ILE A 82 18.09 -6.15 5.00
CA ILE A 82 17.76 -4.73 4.81
C ILE A 82 17.23 -4.07 6.10
N GLY A 83 17.25 -4.75 7.24
CA GLY A 83 16.96 -4.14 8.55
C GLY A 83 15.48 -4.03 8.90
N TYR A 84 14.56 -4.45 8.02
CA TYR A 84 13.11 -4.42 8.28
C TYR A 84 12.40 -5.67 7.74
N PRO A 85 11.41 -6.22 8.49
CA PRO A 85 10.53 -7.28 8.01
C PRO A 85 9.36 -6.73 7.18
N GLN A 86 8.44 -7.61 6.77
CA GLN A 86 7.08 -7.19 6.42
C GLN A 86 6.23 -7.16 7.69
N ILE A 87 5.46 -6.10 7.88
CA ILE A 87 4.59 -5.91 9.04
C ILE A 87 3.13 -5.77 8.62
N PHE A 88 2.21 -6.35 9.40
CA PHE A 88 0.79 -6.04 9.34
C PHE A 88 0.36 -5.41 10.66
N ILE A 89 -0.34 -4.28 10.59
CA ILE A 89 -0.77 -3.50 11.75
C ILE A 89 -2.17 -2.95 11.50
N ASP A 90 -2.98 -2.81 12.55
CA ASP A 90 -4.26 -2.10 12.48
C ASP A 90 -4.06 -0.72 11.86
N ARG A 91 -4.81 -0.40 10.79
CA ARG A 91 -4.70 0.90 10.12
C ARG A 91 -4.93 2.05 11.09
N GLN A 92 -5.89 1.88 12.00
CA GLN A 92 -6.17 2.83 13.06
C GLN A 92 -4.93 3.09 13.93
N VAL A 93 -4.25 2.02 14.35
CA VAL A 93 -3.08 2.14 15.22
C VAL A 93 -1.90 2.75 14.48
N ALA A 94 -1.69 2.40 13.21
CA ALA A 94 -0.67 3.05 12.38
C ALA A 94 -0.92 4.56 12.25
N LEU A 95 -2.17 4.99 11.99
CA LEU A 95 -2.54 6.41 11.95
C LEU A 95 -2.34 7.10 13.31
N GLN A 96 -2.69 6.43 14.40
CA GLN A 96 -2.50 6.95 15.75
C GLN A 96 -1.02 7.15 16.08
N ILE A 97 -0.14 6.21 15.70
CA ILE A 97 1.30 6.34 15.87
C ILE A 97 1.83 7.54 15.07
N LEU A 98 1.42 7.68 13.81
CA LEU A 98 1.79 8.83 12.98
C LEU A 98 1.37 10.16 13.63
N TYR A 99 0.14 10.25 14.12
CA TYR A 99 -0.37 11.45 14.79
C TYR A 99 0.33 11.74 16.11
N ASN A 100 0.57 10.72 16.93
CA ASN A 100 1.26 10.87 18.21
C ASN A 100 2.66 11.43 18.03
N ASN A 101 3.35 11.01 16.96
CA ASN A 101 4.69 11.45 16.62
C ASN A 101 4.77 12.87 16.03
N LEU A 102 3.64 13.50 15.65
CA LEU A 102 3.61 14.92 15.29
C LEU A 102 3.82 15.80 16.53
N LYS A 103 4.64 16.84 16.40
CA LYS A 103 4.82 17.86 17.45
C LYS A 103 3.70 18.89 17.39
N SER A 104 3.43 19.42 16.20
CA SER A 104 2.44 20.45 15.90
C SER A 104 1.05 19.85 15.65
N LYS A 105 0.44 19.31 16.71
CA LYS A 105 -0.91 18.72 16.66
C LYS A 105 -2.00 19.76 16.40
N GLU A 106 -1.76 21.02 16.77
CA GLU A 106 -2.64 22.18 16.52
C GLU A 106 -2.83 22.48 15.03
N ARG A 107 -1.90 22.04 14.17
CA ARG A 107 -2.00 22.17 12.71
C ARG A 107 -2.90 21.12 12.07
N VAL A 108 -3.40 20.17 12.84
CA VAL A 108 -4.23 19.05 12.37
C VAL A 108 -5.68 19.29 12.78
N LEU A 109 -6.49 19.77 11.83
CA LEU A 109 -7.85 20.24 12.07
C LEU A 109 -8.86 19.20 11.61
N THR A 110 -9.58 18.58 12.55
CA THR A 110 -10.68 17.65 12.29
C THR A 110 -11.98 18.35 11.90
N ASN A 111 -12.93 17.60 11.34
CA ASN A 111 -14.21 18.10 10.82
C ASN A 111 -14.07 19.11 9.66
N LYS A 112 -12.88 19.22 9.06
CA LYS A 112 -12.56 20.15 7.97
C LYS A 112 -12.65 19.45 6.62
N ARG A 113 -13.86 19.01 6.24
CA ARG A 113 -14.09 18.37 4.95
C ARG A 113 -14.06 19.41 3.83
N VAL A 114 -13.03 19.38 3.00
CA VAL A 114 -12.90 20.25 1.81
C VAL A 114 -14.08 20.05 0.86
N CYS A 115 -14.63 21.16 0.36
CA CYS A 115 -15.70 21.15 -0.64
C CYS A 115 -15.47 22.10 -1.81
N ARG A 116 -14.53 23.05 -1.71
CA ARG A 116 -14.20 23.99 -2.78
C ARG A 116 -12.72 24.36 -2.71
N VAL A 117 -12.08 24.53 -3.87
CA VAL A 117 -10.76 25.15 -4.00
C VAL A 117 -10.88 26.29 -5.01
N GLU A 118 -10.32 27.44 -4.68
CA GLU A 118 -10.34 28.65 -5.50
C GLU A 118 -8.90 29.16 -5.67
N HIS A 119 -8.56 29.67 -6.86
CA HIS A 119 -7.32 30.41 -7.07
C HIS A 119 -7.54 31.86 -6.65
N GLU A 120 -6.57 32.40 -5.92
CA GLU A 120 -6.51 33.83 -5.61
C GLU A 120 -5.27 34.43 -6.29
N SER A 121 -5.14 35.77 -6.27
CA SER A 121 -3.99 36.46 -6.90
C SER A 121 -2.64 36.01 -6.33
N GLU A 122 -2.62 35.56 -5.09
CA GLU A 122 -1.42 35.10 -4.37
C GLU A 122 -1.64 33.75 -3.68
N GLY A 123 -2.00 32.72 -4.46
CA GLY A 123 -2.05 31.32 -3.99
C GLY A 123 -3.42 30.67 -4.16
N VAL A 124 -3.78 29.81 -3.19
CA VAL A 124 -5.04 29.07 -3.20
C VAL A 124 -5.84 29.30 -1.93
N LYS A 125 -7.15 29.31 -2.08
CA LYS A 125 -8.13 29.30 -1.00
C LYS A 125 -8.91 28.00 -0.99
N VAL A 126 -9.00 27.39 0.18
CA VAL A 126 -9.69 26.11 0.41
C VAL A 126 -10.87 26.35 1.35
N CYS A 127 -12.08 26.02 0.89
CA CYS A 127 -13.30 26.10 1.69
C CYS A 127 -13.74 24.71 2.14
N THR A 128 -14.21 24.64 3.38
CA THR A 128 -14.66 23.41 4.02
C THR A 128 -16.17 23.45 4.28
N LYS A 129 -16.79 22.27 4.44
CA LYS A 129 -18.25 22.13 4.57
C LYS A 129 -18.85 22.86 5.77
N ASP A 130 -18.06 23.14 6.80
CA ASP A 130 -18.50 23.89 7.98
C ASP A 130 -18.46 25.42 7.78
N GLY A 131 -18.09 25.88 6.58
CA GLY A 131 -17.96 27.29 6.22
C GLY A 131 -16.57 27.88 6.47
N SER A 132 -15.64 27.14 7.09
CA SER A 132 -14.28 27.64 7.33
C SER A 132 -13.48 27.73 6.03
N THR A 133 -12.58 28.71 5.97
CA THR A 133 -11.68 28.95 4.84
C THR A 133 -10.23 28.97 5.28
N TYR A 134 -9.33 28.49 4.42
CA TYR A 134 -7.89 28.44 4.63
C TYR A 134 -7.17 28.91 3.37
N THR A 135 -6.06 29.61 3.51
CA THR A 135 -5.24 30.09 2.39
C THR A 135 -3.83 29.51 2.47
N GLY A 136 -3.13 29.42 1.33
CA GLY A 136 -1.74 28.98 1.25
C GLY A 136 -1.18 29.05 -0.17
N ASP A 137 0.11 28.79 -0.33
CA ASP A 137 0.77 28.84 -1.64
C ASP A 137 0.25 27.76 -2.62
N PHE A 138 -0.05 26.57 -2.11
CA PHE A 138 -0.59 25.45 -2.88
C PHE A 138 -1.38 24.48 -1.99
N VAL A 139 -2.14 23.58 -2.62
CA VAL A 139 -2.92 22.54 -1.94
C VAL A 139 -2.51 21.15 -2.43
N VAL A 140 -2.39 20.19 -1.50
CA VAL A 140 -2.11 18.78 -1.81
C VAL A 140 -3.32 17.92 -1.48
N GLY A 141 -3.88 17.26 -2.51
CA GLY A 141 -4.98 16.32 -2.36
C GLY A 141 -4.54 14.96 -1.81
N ALA A 142 -4.49 14.82 -0.47
CA ALA A 142 -4.25 13.55 0.21
C ALA A 142 -5.56 12.89 0.72
N ASP A 143 -6.69 13.21 0.09
CA ASP A 143 -8.07 12.92 0.52
C ASP A 143 -8.66 11.63 -0.09
N GLY A 144 -7.80 10.72 -0.52
CA GLY A 144 -8.14 9.35 -0.89
C GLY A 144 -8.80 9.18 -2.26
N VAL A 145 -9.36 7.99 -2.49
CA VAL A 145 -9.88 7.57 -3.81
C VAL A 145 -11.05 8.43 -4.31
N HIS A 146 -11.83 9.02 -3.39
CA HIS A 146 -12.95 9.92 -3.68
C HIS A 146 -12.59 11.40 -3.50
N SER A 147 -11.34 11.75 -3.82
CA SER A 147 -10.77 13.09 -3.68
C SER A 147 -11.70 14.22 -4.16
N ALA A 148 -11.96 15.16 -3.27
CA ALA A 148 -12.59 16.44 -3.56
C ALA A 148 -11.60 17.38 -4.25
N VAL A 149 -10.34 17.41 -3.82
CA VAL A 149 -9.31 18.26 -4.44
C VAL A 149 -9.15 17.93 -5.92
N ARG A 150 -9.12 16.64 -6.28
CA ARG A 150 -9.07 16.22 -7.68
C ARG A 150 -10.28 16.69 -8.48
N LYS A 151 -11.49 16.68 -7.91
CA LYS A 151 -12.69 17.19 -8.61
C LYS A 151 -12.59 18.70 -8.85
N GLU A 152 -12.05 19.43 -7.88
CA GLU A 152 -11.85 20.87 -8.03
C GLU A 152 -10.79 21.20 -9.07
N MET A 153 -9.70 20.43 -9.18
CA MET A 153 -8.73 20.59 -10.27
C MET A 153 -9.39 20.49 -11.66
N TRP A 154 -10.32 19.54 -11.83
CA TRP A 154 -11.08 19.38 -13.07
C TRP A 154 -12.01 20.56 -13.32
N ARG A 155 -12.78 20.97 -12.31
CA ARG A 155 -13.68 22.12 -12.40
C ARG A 155 -12.93 23.39 -12.80
N ILE A 156 -11.79 23.67 -12.16
CA ILE A 156 -10.97 24.85 -12.45
C ILE A 156 -10.44 24.81 -13.88
N ALA A 157 -9.89 23.66 -14.31
CA ALA A 157 -9.40 23.53 -15.68
C ALA A 157 -10.51 23.71 -16.74
N ASP A 158 -11.72 23.20 -16.48
CA ASP A 158 -12.88 23.39 -17.36
C ASP A 158 -13.32 24.86 -17.42
N GLU A 159 -13.37 25.55 -16.27
CA GLU A 159 -13.71 26.98 -16.18
C GLU A 159 -12.67 27.88 -16.88
N ASP A 160 -11.38 27.54 -16.76
CA ASP A 160 -10.28 28.26 -17.42
C ASP A 160 -10.16 27.92 -18.92
N GLY A 161 -11.00 27.01 -19.44
CA GLY A 161 -10.94 26.53 -20.82
C GLY A 161 -9.67 25.71 -21.12
N LEU A 162 -8.94 25.30 -20.09
CA LEU A 162 -7.74 24.47 -20.19
C LEU A 162 -8.16 23.05 -20.51
N LYS A 163 -8.09 22.67 -21.79
CA LYS A 163 -8.32 21.28 -22.27
C LYS A 163 -7.17 20.33 -21.91
N VAL A 164 -6.57 20.51 -20.74
CA VAL A 164 -5.44 19.73 -20.23
C VAL A 164 -5.86 18.35 -19.76
N PHE A 165 -7.07 18.21 -19.21
CA PHE A 165 -7.62 16.93 -18.80
C PHE A 165 -8.54 16.36 -19.90
N LYS A 166 -8.02 15.36 -20.64
CA LYS A 166 -8.73 14.80 -21.81
C LYS A 166 -9.68 13.64 -21.46
N PHE A 167 -9.46 12.95 -20.34
CA PHE A 167 -10.24 11.79 -19.91
C PHE A 167 -10.36 11.72 -18.40
N ASP A 168 -11.56 11.44 -17.89
CA ASP A 168 -11.80 11.24 -16.47
C ASP A 168 -10.81 10.18 -15.93
N PRO A 169 -9.96 10.48 -14.93
CA PRO A 169 -8.98 9.54 -14.38
C PRO A 169 -9.64 8.36 -13.70
N LEU A 170 -10.93 8.48 -13.34
CA LEU A 170 -11.73 7.38 -12.84
C LEU A 170 -12.27 6.48 -13.94
N ARG A 171 -12.34 6.93 -15.21
CA ARG A 171 -12.83 6.11 -16.34
C ARG A 171 -12.04 4.80 -16.48
N ASP A 172 -10.72 4.87 -16.29
CA ASP A 172 -9.83 3.70 -16.38
C ASP A 172 -9.61 3.03 -15.01
N LEU A 173 -10.25 3.55 -13.95
CA LEU A 173 -10.32 2.87 -12.67
C LEU A 173 -11.18 1.63 -12.84
N GLN A 174 -10.51 0.52 -13.07
CA GLN A 174 -11.12 -0.78 -13.28
C GLN A 174 -11.18 -1.56 -11.96
N CYS A 175 -12.31 -2.21 -11.72
CA CYS A 175 -12.50 -3.16 -10.63
C CYS A 175 -13.02 -4.51 -11.16
N GLU A 176 -12.37 -5.61 -10.77
CA GLU A 176 -12.76 -7.00 -11.14
C GLU A 176 -12.79 -7.94 -9.93
N SER A 177 -12.64 -7.39 -8.72
CA SER A 177 -12.68 -8.15 -7.47
C SER A 177 -13.34 -7.37 -6.36
N LYS A 178 -13.91 -8.08 -5.39
CA LYS A 178 -14.39 -7.54 -4.13
C LYS A 178 -13.76 -8.31 -2.98
N CYS A 179 -13.65 -7.67 -1.83
CA CYS A 179 -12.96 -8.21 -0.67
C CYS A 179 -13.74 -7.89 0.60
N ILE A 180 -14.12 -8.92 1.36
CA ILE A 180 -14.42 -8.74 2.77
C ILE A 180 -13.09 -8.79 3.49
N PHE A 181 -12.69 -7.69 4.11
CA PHE A 181 -11.67 -7.77 5.14
C PHE A 181 -12.34 -7.91 6.49
N GLY A 182 -11.66 -8.58 7.41
CA GLY A 182 -12.07 -8.66 8.78
C GLY A 182 -10.93 -8.81 9.77
N ILE A 183 -11.27 -8.52 11.01
CA ILE A 183 -10.44 -8.74 12.19
C ILE A 183 -11.26 -9.65 13.09
N SER A 184 -10.69 -10.77 13.51
CA SER A 184 -11.34 -11.70 14.44
C SER A 184 -10.44 -12.00 15.62
N LYS A 185 -11.01 -12.44 16.74
CA LYS A 185 -10.26 -13.23 17.70
C LYS A 185 -9.76 -14.49 16.97
N ARG A 186 -8.53 -14.93 17.25
CA ARG A 186 -7.93 -16.09 16.60
C ARG A 186 -8.74 -17.35 16.96
N PRO A 187 -9.30 -18.08 15.98
CA PRO A 187 -9.90 -19.38 16.24
C PRO A 187 -8.87 -20.36 16.80
N SER A 188 -9.28 -21.22 17.74
CA SER A 188 -8.39 -22.17 18.42
C SER A 188 -7.69 -23.15 17.46
N GLY A 189 -8.27 -23.41 16.29
CA GLY A 189 -7.68 -24.25 15.24
C GLY A 189 -6.50 -23.60 14.49
N LEU A 190 -6.31 -22.27 14.59
CA LEU A 190 -5.12 -21.59 14.06
C LEU A 190 -3.99 -21.59 15.10
N THR A 191 -2.74 -21.69 14.63
CA THR A 191 -1.57 -21.59 15.51
C THR A 191 -1.45 -20.21 16.16
N ALA A 192 -0.97 -20.17 17.41
CA ALA A 192 -0.63 -18.93 18.10
C ALA A 192 0.67 -18.29 17.57
N SER A 193 1.54 -19.08 16.91
CA SER A 193 2.75 -18.55 16.28
C SER A 193 2.40 -17.68 15.06
N PRO A 194 3.20 -16.65 14.73
CA PRO A 194 2.95 -15.79 13.58
C PRO A 194 2.84 -16.58 12.27
N LEU A 195 1.70 -16.44 11.60
CA LEU A 195 1.32 -17.16 10.41
C LEU A 195 0.90 -16.18 9.31
N ARG A 196 1.27 -16.48 8.08
CA ARG A 196 0.65 -15.92 6.87
C ARG A 196 0.16 -17.07 6.00
N LEU A 197 -1.14 -17.28 5.98
CA LEU A 197 -1.81 -18.34 5.24
C LEU A 197 -2.55 -17.76 4.03
N ASN A 198 -2.36 -18.37 2.86
CA ASN A 198 -3.26 -18.16 1.72
C ASN A 198 -4.06 -19.44 1.48
N ALA A 199 -5.38 -19.36 1.31
CA ALA A 199 -6.19 -20.51 0.90
C ALA A 199 -6.85 -20.24 -0.44
N PHE A 200 -6.60 -21.09 -1.44
CA PHE A 200 -7.02 -20.90 -2.82
C PHE A 200 -8.17 -21.84 -3.18
N PHE A 201 -9.28 -21.27 -3.62
CA PHE A 201 -10.51 -21.95 -4.00
C PHE A 201 -10.86 -21.65 -5.45
N LYS A 202 -11.88 -22.33 -6.00
CA LYS A 202 -12.23 -22.23 -7.42
C LYS A 202 -12.51 -20.79 -7.88
N ASP A 203 -13.16 -19.99 -7.06
CA ASP A 203 -13.69 -18.65 -7.38
C ASP A 203 -13.42 -17.61 -6.27
N CYS A 204 -12.61 -17.97 -5.27
CA CYS A 204 -12.16 -17.05 -4.25
C CYS A 204 -10.77 -17.41 -3.72
N ASN A 205 -10.18 -16.50 -2.95
CA ASN A 205 -9.09 -16.82 -2.06
C ASN A 205 -9.27 -16.19 -0.69
N TYR A 206 -8.52 -16.73 0.26
CA TYR A 206 -8.37 -16.17 1.58
C TYR A 206 -6.92 -15.79 1.83
N LEU A 207 -6.71 -14.66 2.48
CA LEU A 207 -5.45 -14.31 3.12
C LEU A 207 -5.72 -14.19 4.61
N VAL A 208 -5.06 -15.00 5.44
CA VAL A 208 -5.19 -15.00 6.90
C VAL A 208 -3.82 -14.73 7.51
N ILE A 209 -3.74 -13.73 8.37
CA ILE A 209 -2.49 -13.25 8.95
C ILE A 209 -2.67 -13.12 10.46
N SER A 210 -1.71 -13.61 11.24
CA SER A 210 -1.71 -13.40 12.68
C SER A 210 -1.63 -11.90 13.01
N ALA A 211 -2.39 -11.48 14.01
CA ALA A 211 -2.39 -10.11 14.50
C ALA A 211 -2.07 -10.08 16.01
N PRO A 212 -1.65 -8.94 16.55
CA PRO A 212 -1.44 -8.78 17.99
C PRO A 212 -2.68 -9.12 18.82
N GLU A 213 -2.49 -9.34 20.12
CA GLU A 213 -3.58 -9.56 21.10
C GLU A 213 -4.49 -10.77 20.78
N ASP A 214 -3.88 -11.86 20.32
CA ASP A 214 -4.58 -13.10 19.95
C ASP A 214 -5.67 -12.89 18.89
N ARG A 215 -5.42 -11.96 17.96
CA ARG A 215 -6.29 -11.67 16.81
C ARG A 215 -5.76 -12.27 15.52
N THR A 216 -6.59 -12.22 14.49
CA THR A 216 -6.18 -12.49 13.12
C THR A 216 -6.84 -11.51 12.15
N TYR A 217 -6.06 -11.02 11.19
CA TYR A 217 -6.57 -10.33 10.01
C TYR A 217 -6.91 -11.36 8.96
N TRP A 218 -8.06 -11.20 8.31
CA TRP A 218 -8.43 -12.06 7.19
C TRP A 218 -9.07 -11.26 6.06
N PHE A 219 -8.90 -11.79 4.86
CA PHE A 219 -9.43 -11.23 3.63
C PHE A 219 -10.07 -12.36 2.84
N LEU A 220 -11.36 -12.27 2.52
CA LEU A 220 -12.04 -13.10 1.54
C LEU A 220 -12.15 -12.29 0.25
N ILE A 221 -11.41 -12.68 -0.78
CA ILE A 221 -11.41 -12.00 -2.08
C ILE A 221 -12.11 -12.87 -3.11
N THR A 222 -13.11 -12.31 -3.78
CA THR A 222 -13.86 -12.98 -4.84
C THR A 222 -13.84 -12.14 -6.11
N GLU A 223 -14.08 -12.78 -7.25
CA GLU A 223 -14.26 -12.06 -8.51
C GLU A 223 -15.60 -11.30 -8.53
N THR A 224 -15.66 -10.24 -9.34
CA THR A 224 -16.89 -9.53 -9.68
C THR A 224 -16.84 -9.17 -11.16
N PRO A 225 -18.00 -9.00 -11.84
CA PRO A 225 -18.01 -8.40 -13.17
C PRO A 225 -17.20 -7.10 -13.22
N LYS A 226 -16.48 -6.92 -14.32
CA LYS A 226 -15.62 -5.77 -14.54
C LYS A 226 -16.45 -4.49 -14.51
N ALA A 227 -16.08 -3.57 -13.62
CA ALA A 227 -16.71 -2.27 -13.47
C ALA A 227 -15.67 -1.15 -13.63
N PHE A 228 -16.12 0.02 -14.05
CA PHE A 228 -15.25 1.16 -14.33
C PHE A 228 -15.76 2.45 -13.69
N GLY A 229 -14.87 3.25 -13.13
CA GLY A 229 -15.17 4.57 -12.61
C GLY A 229 -16.41 4.61 -11.73
N LYS A 230 -17.44 5.35 -12.19
CA LYS A 230 -18.71 5.52 -11.46
C LYS A 230 -19.56 4.25 -11.35
N ASP A 231 -19.31 3.26 -12.20
CA ASP A 231 -20.05 1.99 -12.22
C ASP A 231 -19.48 0.98 -11.20
N ILE A 232 -18.35 1.30 -10.55
CA ILE A 232 -17.83 0.51 -9.44
C ILE A 232 -18.84 0.56 -8.29
N PRO A 233 -19.39 -0.59 -7.86
CA PRO A 233 -20.45 -0.59 -6.87
C PRO A 233 -19.98 -0.10 -5.49
N ARG A 234 -20.95 0.33 -4.69
CA ARG A 234 -20.77 0.45 -3.24
C ARG A 234 -21.50 -0.70 -2.60
N TYR A 235 -20.86 -1.31 -1.62
CA TYR A 235 -21.41 -2.47 -0.95
C TYR A 235 -22.13 -2.06 0.33
N THR A 236 -23.31 -2.63 0.49
CA THR A 236 -24.14 -2.55 1.70
C THR A 236 -23.74 -3.66 2.67
N LYS A 237 -24.34 -3.65 3.87
CA LYS A 237 -24.13 -4.74 4.84
C LYS A 237 -24.86 -6.02 4.42
N GLU A 238 -25.93 -5.88 3.66
CA GLU A 238 -26.67 -6.96 3.05
C GLU A 238 -25.82 -7.65 1.96
N ASP A 239 -25.09 -6.88 1.14
CA ASP A 239 -24.14 -7.45 0.15
C ASP A 239 -23.01 -8.24 0.82
N GLU A 240 -22.50 -7.75 1.95
CA GLU A 240 -21.49 -8.44 2.77
C GLU A 240 -22.06 -9.76 3.30
N GLN A 241 -23.25 -9.73 3.90
CA GLN A 241 -23.89 -10.90 4.48
C GLN A 241 -24.22 -11.97 3.42
N ALA A 242 -24.75 -11.56 2.26
CA ALA A 242 -25.04 -12.48 1.16
C ALA A 242 -23.79 -13.15 0.57
N LEU A 243 -22.63 -12.47 0.64
CA LEU A 243 -21.36 -13.07 0.26
C LEU A 243 -20.86 -14.04 1.34
N VAL A 244 -20.97 -13.68 2.62
CA VAL A 244 -20.58 -14.54 3.74
C VAL A 244 -21.29 -15.88 3.70
N GLU A 245 -22.61 -15.88 3.54
CA GLU A 245 -23.44 -17.09 3.55
C GLU A 245 -23.02 -18.12 2.50
N ARG A 246 -22.48 -17.69 1.36
CA ARG A 246 -21.99 -18.58 0.29
C ARG A 246 -20.70 -19.29 0.67
N HIS A 247 -19.95 -18.73 1.61
CA HIS A 247 -18.57 -19.09 1.90
C HIS A 247 -18.36 -19.66 3.31
N LEU A 248 -19.38 -19.67 4.18
CA LEU A 248 -19.25 -20.12 5.58
C LEU A 248 -18.55 -21.48 5.73
N GLN A 249 -18.87 -22.43 4.85
CA GLN A 249 -18.35 -23.80 4.91
C GLN A 249 -16.98 -23.99 4.24
N ASP A 250 -16.37 -22.91 3.73
CA ASP A 250 -15.03 -22.98 3.13
C ASP A 250 -13.99 -23.38 4.18
N ARG A 251 -13.32 -24.51 3.94
CA ARG A 251 -12.27 -25.04 4.84
C ARG A 251 -10.94 -24.37 4.55
N ILE A 252 -10.63 -23.32 5.30
CA ILE A 252 -9.40 -22.53 5.18
C ILE A 252 -8.18 -23.37 5.53
N THR A 253 -8.31 -24.18 6.57
CA THR A 253 -7.39 -25.26 6.93
C THR A 253 -8.17 -26.56 7.15
N ASP A 254 -7.46 -27.63 7.49
CA ASP A 254 -8.06 -28.88 7.97
C ASP A 254 -8.90 -28.69 9.24
N LYS A 255 -8.59 -27.67 10.05
CA LYS A 255 -9.17 -27.40 11.39
C LYS A 255 -10.02 -26.15 11.50
N VAL A 256 -10.02 -25.27 10.50
CA VAL A 256 -10.65 -23.95 10.56
C VAL A 256 -11.44 -23.66 9.29
N THR A 257 -12.70 -23.29 9.45
CA THR A 257 -13.57 -22.81 8.37
C THR A 257 -13.62 -21.29 8.31
N PHE A 258 -14.22 -20.74 7.26
CA PHE A 258 -14.54 -19.32 7.22
C PHE A 258 -15.59 -18.94 8.27
N GLU A 259 -16.55 -19.82 8.56
CA GLU A 259 -17.50 -19.65 9.66
C GLU A 259 -16.81 -19.42 11.00
N ASP A 260 -15.75 -20.19 11.33
CA ASP A 260 -14.98 -20.00 12.56
C ASP A 260 -14.36 -18.60 12.64
N LEU A 261 -13.81 -18.10 11.52
CA LEU A 261 -13.27 -16.75 11.43
C LEU A 261 -14.38 -15.70 11.60
N TYR A 262 -15.48 -15.84 10.87
CA TYR A 262 -16.54 -14.86 10.83
C TYR A 262 -17.35 -14.81 12.15
N ALA A 263 -17.59 -15.95 12.79
CA ALA A 263 -18.25 -16.02 14.09
C ALA A 263 -17.47 -15.29 15.19
N ASN A 264 -16.13 -15.28 15.09
CA ASN A 264 -15.22 -14.59 16.02
C ASN A 264 -14.87 -13.15 15.60
N ARG A 265 -15.58 -12.58 14.62
CA ARG A 265 -15.28 -11.24 14.08
C ARG A 265 -15.48 -10.14 15.12
N LEU A 266 -14.54 -9.22 15.14
CA LEU A 266 -14.60 -7.94 15.84
C LEU A 266 -14.99 -6.82 14.88
N GLN A 267 -14.54 -6.91 13.63
CA GLN A 267 -14.81 -5.92 12.59
C GLN A 267 -14.80 -6.59 11.22
N THR A 268 -15.72 -6.17 10.35
CA THR A 268 -15.74 -6.56 8.94
C THR A 268 -16.23 -5.42 8.06
N THR A 269 -15.69 -5.35 6.85
CA THR A 269 -16.21 -4.46 5.80
C THR A 269 -15.96 -5.09 4.43
N LEU A 270 -17.01 -5.10 3.61
CA LEU A 270 -16.91 -5.41 2.18
C LEU A 270 -16.48 -4.16 1.38
N VAL A 271 -15.38 -4.29 0.64
CA VAL A 271 -14.80 -3.20 -0.17
C VAL A 271 -14.30 -3.70 -1.53
N HIS A 272 -13.92 -2.76 -2.39
CA HIS A 272 -13.15 -3.02 -3.60
C HIS A 272 -11.65 -2.83 -3.36
N PRO A 273 -10.84 -3.90 -3.43
CA PRO A 273 -9.39 -3.79 -3.33
C PRO A 273 -8.79 -3.28 -4.65
N LEU A 274 -8.09 -2.14 -4.63
CA LEU A 274 -7.49 -1.56 -5.84
C LEU A 274 -6.10 -2.14 -6.16
N SER A 275 -5.15 -2.10 -5.22
CA SER A 275 -3.76 -2.53 -5.49
C SER A 275 -3.06 -3.22 -4.33
N ALA A 276 -3.64 -3.25 -3.12
CA ALA A 276 -3.02 -3.71 -1.87
C ALA A 276 -1.64 -3.08 -1.52
N GLN A 277 -1.17 -2.11 -2.31
CA GLN A 277 0.12 -1.41 -2.15
C GLN A 277 -0.04 0.09 -1.89
N GLY A 278 -1.28 0.59 -1.86
CA GLY A 278 -1.57 2.02 -1.79
C GLY A 278 -0.89 2.74 -0.62
N ALA A 279 -0.81 2.12 0.56
CA ALA A 279 -0.16 2.73 1.72
C ALA A 279 1.36 2.90 1.52
N ASN A 280 2.05 1.88 1.01
CA ASN A 280 3.49 1.95 0.77
C ASN A 280 3.82 2.98 -0.31
N THR A 281 3.06 3.00 -1.41
CA THR A 281 3.20 4.02 -2.46
C THR A 281 2.92 5.42 -1.92
N ALA A 282 1.91 5.62 -1.06
CA ALA A 282 1.63 6.92 -0.47
C ALA A 282 2.78 7.42 0.43
N ILE A 283 3.39 6.55 1.23
CA ILE A 283 4.56 6.89 2.06
C ILE A 283 5.74 7.28 1.17
N GLU A 284 6.02 6.52 0.10
CA GLU A 284 7.09 6.84 -0.85
C GLU A 284 6.84 8.17 -1.59
N THR A 285 5.61 8.42 -2.05
CA THR A 285 5.24 9.68 -2.71
C THR A 285 5.38 10.86 -1.77
N ALA A 286 4.98 10.74 -0.50
CA ALA A 286 5.16 11.79 0.49
C ALA A 286 6.64 12.12 0.74
N ALA A 287 7.50 11.10 0.76
CA ALA A 287 8.95 11.29 0.89
C ALA A 287 9.54 12.01 -0.33
N VAL A 288 9.14 11.63 -1.55
CA VAL A 288 9.58 12.31 -2.78
C VAL A 288 9.09 13.75 -2.84
N LEU A 289 7.82 14.01 -2.53
CA LEU A 289 7.29 15.37 -2.44
C LEU A 289 8.07 16.22 -1.43
N THR A 290 8.38 15.65 -0.26
CA THR A 290 9.18 16.34 0.74
C THR A 290 10.58 16.67 0.20
N ASN A 291 11.24 15.73 -0.48
CA ASN A 291 12.57 15.96 -1.04
C ASN A 291 12.59 17.08 -2.08
N THR A 292 11.64 17.06 -3.01
CA THR A 292 11.53 18.09 -4.05
C THR A 292 11.20 19.46 -3.43
N LEU A 293 10.31 19.50 -2.42
CA LEU A 293 10.04 20.73 -1.67
C LEU A 293 11.30 21.27 -0.98
N LEU A 294 12.11 20.41 -0.37
CA LEU A 294 13.35 20.85 0.28
C LEU A 294 14.33 21.47 -0.71
N THR A 295 14.50 20.86 -1.88
CA THR A 295 15.34 21.43 -2.95
C THR A 295 14.83 22.81 -3.35
N ALA A 296 13.51 22.95 -3.54
CA ALA A 296 12.91 24.24 -3.91
C ALA A 296 13.04 25.29 -2.80
N VAL A 297 12.81 24.93 -1.52
CA VAL A 297 13.01 25.83 -0.38
C VAL A 297 14.46 26.31 -0.29
N GLN A 298 15.43 25.44 -0.53
CA GLN A 298 16.86 25.78 -0.46
C GLN A 298 17.31 26.67 -1.62
N ALA A 299 16.71 26.51 -2.81
CA ALA A 299 17.01 27.34 -3.98
C ALA A 299 16.35 28.72 -3.92
N LYS A 300 15.29 28.87 -3.11
CA LYS A 300 14.47 30.06 -3.02
C LYS A 300 15.11 31.12 -2.11
N GLU A 301 14.95 32.38 -2.49
CA GLU A 301 15.38 33.51 -1.65
C GLU A 301 14.58 33.57 -0.34
N PRO A 302 15.25 33.78 0.82
CA PRO A 302 14.57 33.88 2.11
C PRO A 302 13.47 34.95 2.10
N GLY A 303 12.28 34.60 2.59
CA GLY A 303 11.15 35.52 2.77
C GLY A 303 10.31 35.80 1.52
N LYS A 304 10.65 35.26 0.34
CA LYS A 304 9.75 35.29 -0.82
C LYS A 304 8.70 34.18 -0.74
N SER A 305 7.62 34.26 -1.51
CA SER A 305 6.69 33.14 -1.76
C SER A 305 7.15 32.30 -2.95
N PHE A 306 6.65 31.06 -3.08
CA PHE A 306 6.96 30.26 -4.27
C PHE A 306 6.31 30.89 -5.50
N THR A 307 7.04 30.94 -6.61
CA THR A 307 6.43 31.33 -7.88
C THR A 307 5.61 30.17 -8.44
N GLU A 308 4.69 30.47 -9.36
CA GLU A 308 3.96 29.43 -10.10
C GLU A 308 4.92 28.45 -10.80
N HIS A 309 6.02 28.96 -11.36
CA HIS A 309 7.05 28.14 -11.99
C HIS A 309 7.68 27.15 -11.00
N ASP A 310 7.99 27.60 -9.78
CA ASP A 310 8.55 26.72 -8.73
C ASP A 310 7.57 25.60 -8.38
N ILE A 311 6.30 25.96 -8.18
CA ILE A 311 5.22 25.01 -7.85
C ILE A 311 5.05 23.98 -8.98
N VAL A 312 4.99 24.43 -10.23
CA VAL A 312 4.89 23.54 -11.41
C VAL A 312 6.09 22.61 -11.49
N SER A 313 7.31 23.12 -11.26
CA SER A 313 8.52 22.32 -11.27
C SER A 313 8.49 21.23 -10.19
N ILE A 314 8.09 21.59 -8.96
CA ILE A 314 7.97 20.66 -7.83
C ILE A 314 7.04 19.50 -8.20
N PHE A 315 5.81 19.79 -8.63
CA PHE A 315 4.84 18.74 -8.91
C PHE A 315 5.15 17.94 -10.17
N THR A 316 5.83 18.53 -11.16
CA THR A 316 6.32 17.82 -12.35
C THR A 316 7.37 16.78 -11.97
N GLU A 317 8.32 17.12 -11.10
CA GLU A 317 9.35 16.19 -10.66
C GLU A 317 8.76 15.04 -9.83
N VAL A 318 7.84 15.34 -8.91
CA VAL A 318 7.12 14.33 -8.11
C VAL A 318 6.35 13.37 -9.02
N GLN A 319 5.63 13.90 -10.01
CA GLN A 319 4.90 13.10 -10.99
C GLN A 319 5.86 12.20 -11.79
N ALA A 320 6.95 12.74 -12.31
CA ALA A 320 7.93 11.99 -13.10
C ALA A 320 8.57 10.84 -12.29
N ALA A 321 8.88 11.09 -11.01
CA ALA A 321 9.49 10.10 -10.13
C ALA A 321 8.53 8.97 -9.71
N GLN A 322 7.24 9.27 -9.53
CA GLN A 322 6.28 8.34 -8.93
C GLN A 322 5.33 7.68 -9.92
N PHE A 323 5.04 8.29 -11.08
CA PHE A 323 4.02 7.80 -11.99
C PHE A 323 4.24 6.34 -12.41
N ASN A 324 5.44 6.01 -12.90
CA ASN A 324 5.75 4.65 -13.34
C ASN A 324 5.72 3.63 -12.19
N ARG A 325 6.15 4.03 -10.98
CA ARG A 325 6.10 3.17 -9.78
C ARG A 325 4.64 2.90 -9.37
N ALA A 326 3.79 3.92 -9.37
CA ALA A 326 2.37 3.79 -9.05
C ALA A 326 1.64 2.91 -10.08
N VAL A 327 1.89 3.11 -11.38
CA VAL A 327 1.32 2.28 -12.46
C VAL A 327 1.77 0.83 -12.31
N ALA A 328 3.06 0.59 -12.06
CA ALA A 328 3.57 -0.76 -11.84
C ALA A 328 2.92 -1.45 -10.64
N ALA A 329 2.73 -0.74 -9.52
CA ALA A 329 2.06 -1.27 -8.34
C ALA A 329 0.60 -1.65 -8.60
N VAL A 330 -0.16 -0.81 -9.32
CA VAL A 330 -1.55 -1.11 -9.71
C VAL A 330 -1.62 -2.32 -10.63
N ASN A 331 -0.77 -2.38 -11.65
CA ASN A 331 -0.74 -3.50 -12.59
C ASN A 331 -0.32 -4.82 -11.91
N GLN A 332 0.64 -4.77 -10.99
CA GLN A 332 1.04 -5.93 -10.19
C GLN A 332 -0.11 -6.42 -9.31
N GLY A 333 -0.82 -5.51 -8.63
CA GLY A 333 -1.98 -5.85 -7.81
C GLY A 333 -3.09 -6.54 -8.62
N ARG A 334 -3.42 -5.99 -9.79
CA ARG A 334 -4.40 -6.58 -10.72
C ARG A 334 -3.99 -7.97 -11.19
N MET A 335 -2.73 -8.12 -11.63
CA MET A 335 -2.19 -9.40 -12.08
C MET A 335 -2.27 -10.44 -10.96
N MET A 336 -1.83 -10.09 -9.75
CA MET A 336 -1.85 -11.02 -8.62
C MET A 336 -3.29 -11.45 -8.29
N ASN A 337 -4.23 -10.51 -8.18
CA ASN A 337 -5.64 -10.84 -7.94
C ASN A 337 -6.20 -11.81 -8.99
N SER A 338 -5.91 -11.59 -10.28
CA SER A 338 -6.39 -12.49 -11.34
C SER A 338 -5.81 -13.92 -11.26
N ILE A 339 -4.58 -14.07 -10.74
CA ILE A 339 -3.95 -15.39 -10.55
C ILE A 339 -4.52 -16.08 -9.32
N THR A 340 -4.84 -15.33 -8.27
CA THR A 340 -5.14 -15.92 -6.97
C THR A 340 -6.63 -16.16 -6.72
N VAL A 341 -7.52 -15.38 -7.32
CA VAL A 341 -8.97 -15.43 -7.04
C VAL A 341 -9.70 -16.47 -7.87
N LYS A 342 -9.17 -16.87 -9.03
CA LYS A 342 -9.84 -17.81 -9.93
C LYS A 342 -8.96 -19.00 -10.26
N GLU A 343 -9.52 -20.18 -10.14
CA GLU A 343 -8.88 -21.40 -10.61
C GLU A 343 -9.02 -21.53 -12.13
N THR A 344 -7.88 -21.49 -12.81
CA THR A 344 -7.70 -21.74 -14.23
C THR A 344 -6.55 -22.73 -14.37
N LEU A 345 -6.35 -23.32 -15.55
CA LEU A 345 -5.16 -24.16 -15.77
C LEU A 345 -3.86 -23.41 -15.46
N ARG A 346 -3.77 -22.13 -15.85
CA ARG A 346 -2.59 -21.28 -15.61
C ARG A 346 -2.37 -20.98 -14.13
N SER A 347 -3.41 -20.54 -13.41
CA SER A 347 -3.29 -20.26 -11.98
C SER A 347 -3.05 -21.52 -11.17
N ARG A 348 -3.67 -22.65 -11.51
CA ARG A 348 -3.39 -23.96 -10.89
C ARG A 348 -1.93 -24.37 -11.07
N MET A 349 -1.38 -24.24 -12.30
CA MET A 349 0.03 -24.51 -12.54
C MET A 349 0.94 -23.60 -11.72
N PHE A 350 0.61 -22.31 -11.65
CA PHE A 350 1.38 -21.34 -10.90
C PHE A 350 1.33 -21.61 -9.39
N ILE A 351 0.14 -21.69 -8.79
CA ILE A 351 -0.07 -21.81 -7.35
C ILE A 351 0.32 -23.20 -6.82
N ASN A 352 0.00 -24.28 -7.51
CA ASN A 352 0.25 -25.63 -6.98
C ASN A 352 1.69 -26.12 -7.18
N TYR A 353 2.42 -25.59 -8.17
CA TYR A 353 3.72 -26.14 -8.57
C TYR A 353 4.85 -25.12 -8.61
N PHE A 354 4.62 -23.93 -9.17
CA PHE A 354 5.69 -22.94 -9.34
C PHE A 354 5.92 -22.12 -8.06
N PHE A 355 4.86 -21.53 -7.51
CA PHE A 355 4.92 -20.67 -6.34
C PHE A 355 5.44 -21.37 -5.06
N PRO A 356 5.10 -22.64 -4.77
CA PRO A 356 5.65 -23.35 -3.61
C PRO A 356 7.18 -23.53 -3.67
N ARG A 357 7.76 -23.53 -4.87
CA ARG A 357 9.22 -23.73 -5.09
C ARG A 357 9.98 -22.41 -5.19
N PHE A 358 9.40 -21.42 -5.87
CA PHE A 358 10.11 -20.19 -6.25
C PHE A 358 9.47 -18.92 -5.68
N GLY A 359 8.21 -19.00 -5.22
CA GLY A 359 7.40 -17.89 -4.74
C GLY A 359 8.08 -17.07 -3.66
N GLN A 360 8.54 -17.73 -2.61
CA GLN A 360 9.14 -17.04 -1.46
C GLN A 360 10.44 -16.31 -1.84
N GLY A 361 11.29 -16.94 -2.65
CA GLY A 361 12.54 -16.33 -3.14
C GLY A 361 12.30 -15.13 -4.06
N MET A 362 11.29 -15.18 -4.94
CA MET A 362 10.91 -14.04 -5.77
C MET A 362 10.41 -12.86 -4.93
N ILE A 363 9.52 -13.12 -3.97
CA ILE A 363 9.01 -12.09 -3.05
C ILE A 363 10.17 -11.40 -2.32
N PHE A 364 11.08 -12.20 -1.76
CA PHE A 364 12.27 -11.70 -1.07
C PHE A 364 13.11 -10.79 -1.98
N LYS A 365 13.46 -11.26 -3.18
CA LYS A 365 14.27 -10.48 -4.13
C LYS A 365 13.58 -9.18 -4.54
N THR A 366 12.27 -9.22 -4.81
CA THR A 366 11.48 -8.05 -5.19
C THR A 366 11.48 -7.00 -4.09
N TRP A 367 11.22 -7.38 -2.84
CA TRP A 367 11.18 -6.42 -1.73
C TRP A 367 12.56 -5.89 -1.36
N VAL A 368 13.61 -6.71 -1.43
CA VAL A 368 15.00 -6.22 -1.28
C VAL A 368 15.31 -5.18 -2.34
N ASN A 369 15.10 -5.49 -3.62
CA ASN A 369 15.38 -4.56 -4.71
C ASN A 369 14.55 -3.28 -4.59
N SER A 370 13.27 -3.39 -4.27
CA SER A 370 12.37 -2.25 -4.06
C SER A 370 12.84 -1.35 -2.92
N THR A 371 13.42 -1.94 -1.87
CA THR A 371 13.94 -1.19 -0.70
C THR A 371 15.24 -0.48 -1.03
N LEU A 372 16.15 -1.16 -1.72
CA LEU A 372 17.42 -0.58 -2.15
C LEU A 372 17.23 0.58 -3.13
N SER A 373 16.22 0.49 -4.02
CA SER A 373 15.88 1.54 -4.99
C SER A 373 14.75 2.48 -4.55
N GLY A 374 14.23 2.30 -3.33
CA GLY A 374 13.15 3.11 -2.78
C GLY A 374 13.65 4.45 -2.28
N PRO A 375 12.81 5.50 -2.28
CA PRO A 375 13.20 6.81 -1.76
C PRO A 375 13.50 6.76 -0.26
N LEU A 376 14.29 7.74 0.18
CA LEU A 376 14.47 8.15 1.56
C LEU A 376 14.06 9.62 1.65
N ILE A 377 13.81 10.10 2.86
CA ILE A 377 13.71 11.54 3.12
C ILE A 377 15.15 12.09 3.16
N ASN A 378 15.48 12.96 2.21
CA ASN A 378 16.78 13.63 2.15
C ASN A 378 17.00 14.48 3.40
N ASN A 379 18.26 14.69 3.78
CA ASN A 379 18.65 15.50 4.94
C ASN A 379 18.19 14.95 6.32
N LEU A 380 17.46 13.83 6.37
CA LEU A 380 17.34 13.01 7.58
C LEU A 380 18.38 11.89 7.56
N PRO A 381 18.91 11.50 8.74
CA PRO A 381 19.85 10.38 8.81
C PRO A 381 19.22 9.10 8.27
N VAL A 382 20.02 8.30 7.57
CA VAL A 382 19.61 6.94 7.19
C VAL A 382 19.58 6.10 8.47
N PRO A 383 18.51 5.32 8.73
CA PRO A 383 18.41 4.58 9.98
C PRO A 383 19.56 3.59 10.18
N ALA A 384 20.15 3.58 11.38
CA ALA A 384 21.34 2.76 11.69
C ALA A 384 21.09 1.25 11.48
N ARG A 385 19.88 0.78 11.76
CA ARG A 385 19.49 -0.63 11.55
C ARG A 385 19.57 -1.05 10.07
N TYR A 386 19.16 -0.18 9.16
CA TYR A 386 19.28 -0.39 7.72
C TYR A 386 20.74 -0.43 7.28
N VAL A 387 21.52 0.59 7.67
CA VAL A 387 22.94 0.70 7.32
C VAL A 387 23.71 -0.53 7.80
N SER A 388 23.46 -0.94 9.04
CA SER A 388 24.10 -2.10 9.65
C SER A 388 23.72 -3.40 8.95
N ALA A 389 22.44 -3.60 8.60
CA ALA A 389 21.99 -4.81 7.92
C ALA A 389 22.59 -4.94 6.51
N VAL A 390 22.53 -3.86 5.73
CA VAL A 390 23.11 -3.82 4.38
C VAL A 390 24.63 -4.00 4.43
N GLY A 391 25.31 -3.35 5.39
CA GLY A 391 26.75 -3.46 5.61
C GLY A 391 27.17 -4.89 5.96
N ARG A 392 26.54 -5.52 6.94
CA ARG A 392 26.79 -6.93 7.31
C ARG A 392 26.67 -7.87 6.12
N TYR A 393 25.66 -7.67 5.27
CA TYR A 393 25.53 -8.47 4.07
C TYR A 393 26.64 -8.17 3.07
N ALA A 394 26.95 -6.89 2.82
CA ALA A 394 28.04 -6.54 1.91
C ALA A 394 29.35 -7.22 2.34
N ASP A 395 29.69 -7.18 3.62
CA ASP A 395 30.90 -7.80 4.18
C ASP A 395 30.90 -9.32 4.02
N ALA A 396 29.80 -9.99 4.39
CA ALA A 396 29.68 -11.45 4.32
C ALA A 396 29.78 -12.01 2.89
N TYR A 397 29.46 -11.20 1.88
CA TYR A 397 29.47 -11.61 0.46
C TYR A 397 30.57 -10.94 -0.38
N SER A 398 31.31 -9.97 0.18
CA SER A 398 32.44 -9.29 -0.47
C SER A 398 33.59 -10.22 -0.86
N GLY A 399 33.74 -11.35 -0.16
CA GLY A 399 34.77 -12.37 -0.41
C GLY A 399 34.40 -13.44 -1.44
N ARG A 400 33.15 -13.53 -1.91
CA ARG A 400 32.69 -14.65 -2.76
C ARG A 400 32.50 -14.37 -4.25
N TRP A 401 32.44 -13.11 -4.71
CA TRP A 401 32.37 -12.81 -6.15
C TRP A 401 32.78 -11.37 -6.49
N ARG A 402 34.07 -11.16 -6.77
CA ARG A 402 34.54 -9.99 -7.52
C ARG A 402 34.53 -10.19 -9.05
N SER A 403 34.21 -11.37 -9.57
CA SER A 403 34.39 -11.69 -11.00
C SER A 403 33.13 -11.91 -11.84
N LEU A 404 31.91 -11.93 -11.27
CA LEU A 404 30.72 -12.39 -12.04
C LEU A 404 29.50 -11.45 -12.02
N TRP A 405 29.50 -10.34 -11.26
CA TRP A 405 28.31 -9.47 -11.13
C TRP A 405 28.49 -8.03 -11.62
N SER A 406 29.68 -7.62 -12.07
CA SER A 406 29.90 -6.31 -12.70
C SER A 406 29.41 -6.22 -14.16
N LEU A 407 28.79 -7.27 -14.71
CA LEU A 407 28.37 -7.33 -16.12
C LEU A 407 26.95 -7.88 -16.38
N ILE A 408 26.00 -7.77 -15.44
CA ILE A 408 24.59 -8.08 -15.77
C ILE A 408 23.62 -6.95 -15.37
N PRO A 409 23.54 -5.89 -16.17
CA PRO A 409 22.28 -5.23 -16.46
C PRO A 409 21.64 -5.96 -17.67
N MET A 410 20.82 -6.99 -17.45
CA MET A 410 19.79 -7.47 -18.40
C MET A 410 19.18 -8.79 -17.90
N SER A 411 17.89 -8.77 -17.55
CA SER A 411 16.93 -9.90 -17.64
C SER A 411 15.71 -9.78 -16.71
N VAL A 412 15.36 -8.58 -16.23
CA VAL A 412 14.00 -8.32 -15.71
C VAL A 412 12.99 -8.06 -16.85
N GLY A 413 13.48 -7.70 -18.04
CA GLY A 413 12.65 -7.46 -19.24
C GLY A 413 12.14 -8.71 -19.96
N MET A 414 12.71 -9.90 -19.75
CA MET A 414 12.41 -11.05 -20.64
C MET A 414 11.24 -11.94 -20.15
N VAL A 415 10.90 -11.91 -18.86
CA VAL A 415 9.73 -12.64 -18.33
C VAL A 415 8.44 -11.83 -18.52
N ALA A 416 8.52 -10.50 -18.60
CA ALA A 416 7.39 -9.66 -19.00
C ALA A 416 7.09 -9.79 -20.51
N VAL A 417 8.10 -10.00 -21.34
CA VAL A 417 7.94 -10.17 -22.81
C VAL A 417 7.41 -11.56 -23.19
N LEU A 418 7.72 -12.61 -22.43
CA LEU A 418 7.16 -13.96 -22.67
C LEU A 418 5.68 -14.10 -22.28
N LEU A 419 5.13 -13.17 -21.49
CA LEU A 419 3.69 -13.13 -21.15
C LEU A 419 2.90 -12.06 -21.91
N SER A 420 3.55 -11.09 -22.57
CA SER A 420 2.89 -10.05 -23.36
C SER A 420 2.82 -10.34 -24.87
N THR A 421 3.64 -11.25 -25.40
CA THR A 421 3.75 -11.51 -26.85
C THR A 421 2.67 -12.44 -27.42
N VAL A 422 1.77 -12.98 -26.62
CA VAL A 422 0.68 -13.87 -27.10
C VAL A 422 -0.66 -13.11 -27.30
N ARG A 423 -0.72 -11.80 -27.06
CA ARG A 423 -1.99 -11.03 -27.16
C ARG A 423 -2.04 -9.98 -28.29
N ALA A 424 -1.03 -9.96 -29.17
CA ALA A 424 -0.94 -8.99 -30.27
C ALA A 424 -1.25 -9.59 -31.66
N ARG A 425 -1.97 -10.71 -31.72
CA ARG A 425 -2.61 -11.18 -32.96
C ARG A 425 -4.07 -11.41 -32.67
N GLU A 426 -4.90 -10.87 -33.57
CA GLU A 426 -6.36 -10.83 -33.56
C GLU A 426 -6.95 -9.64 -32.80
N LEU A 427 -7.08 -8.51 -33.50
CA LEU A 427 -8.36 -7.96 -33.95
C LEU A 427 -8.08 -6.93 -35.08
N PRO A 428 -8.96 -6.80 -36.08
CA PRO A 428 -8.83 -5.88 -37.22
C PRO A 428 -8.96 -4.40 -36.84
#